data_AF-A0A957CAU2-F1
#
_entry.id   AF-A0A957CAU2-F1
#
_cell.length_a   1.000
_cell.length_b   1.000
_cell.length_c   1.000
_cell.angle_alpha   90.00
_cell.angle_beta   90.00
_cell.angle_gamma   90.00
#
_symmetry.space_group_name_H-M   'P 1'
#
loop_
_entity.id
_entity.type
_entity.pdbx_description
1 polymer ?
#
loop_
_entity_poly.entity_id
_entity_poly.type
_entity_poly.pdbx_seq_one_letter_code
_entity_poly.pdbx_strand_id
1 'polypeptide(L)'
;MEDNFGLFFSVFVLAAVSWTVPFLVQKTSNRQKSNASHINLRGPLMWLFGLSSVKHRLYIGPGIIQVWSIVYLVVGIISASLWGREGVKNATFIVYLGGAIVLAVFGWILIFLRQRK
;
A
#
# COMPACT_ATOMS: atom_id res chain seq x y z
N MET A 1 22.67 -16.53 16.74
CA MET A 1 22.30 -15.83 15.50
C MET A 1 20.84 -15.48 15.67
N GLU A 2 20.45 -14.21 15.60
CA GLU A 2 19.03 -13.90 15.47
C GLU A 2 18.52 -14.61 14.20
N ASP A 3 17.38 -15.30 14.31
CA ASP A 3 16.77 -15.96 13.15
C ASP A 3 16.29 -14.89 12.18
N ASN A 4 17.19 -14.46 11.30
CA ASN A 4 16.94 -13.49 10.24
C ASN A 4 15.72 -13.89 9.40
N PHE A 5 15.47 -15.20 9.27
CA PHE A 5 14.26 -15.74 8.65
C PHE A 5 12.98 -15.23 9.32
N GLY A 6 12.90 -15.23 10.65
CA GLY A 6 11.74 -14.74 11.38
C GLY A 6 11.50 -13.25 11.17
N LEU A 7 12.58 -12.46 11.07
CA LEU A 7 12.49 -11.03 10.78
C LEU A 7 11.98 -10.77 9.36
N PHE A 8 12.58 -11.39 8.34
CA PHE A 8 12.13 -11.24 6.96
C PHE A 8 10.68 -11.74 6.77
N PHE A 9 10.35 -12.87 7.40
CA PHE A 9 8.99 -13.40 7.37
C PHE A 9 7.99 -12.44 8.02
N SER A 10 8.33 -11.81 9.15
CA SER A 10 7.47 -10.83 9.80
C SER A 10 7.20 -9.61 8.93
N VAL A 11 8.24 -9.06 8.28
CA VAL A 11 8.11 -7.94 7.34
C VAL A 11 7.23 -8.34 6.16
N PHE A 12 7.45 -9.53 5.60
CA PHE A 12 6.66 -10.05 4.49
C PHE A 12 5.18 -10.20 4.87
N VAL A 13 4.88 -10.81 6.02
CA VAL A 13 3.49 -11.00 6.48
C VAL A 13 2.80 -9.65 6.69
N LEU A 14 3.45 -8.69 7.35
CA LEU A 14 2.88 -7.37 7.60
C LEU A 14 2.64 -6.59 6.30
N ALA A 15 3.57 -6.66 5.34
CA ALA A 15 3.39 -6.08 4.01
C ALA A 15 2.25 -6.75 3.25
N ALA A 16 2.19 -8.08 3.25
CA ALA A 16 1.20 -8.87 2.53
C ALA A 16 -0.22 -8.60 3.04
N VAL A 17 -0.43 -8.58 4.35
CA VAL A 17 -1.73 -8.25 4.96
C VAL A 17 -2.16 -6.83 4.55
N SER A 18 -1.26 -5.86 4.69
CA SER A 18 -1.53 -4.46 4.34
C SER A 18 -1.80 -4.25 2.85
N TRP A 19 -1.27 -5.12 1.98
CA TRP A 19 -1.54 -5.09 0.55
C TRP A 19 -2.83 -5.85 0.17
N THR A 20 -3.15 -6.95 0.85
CA THR A 20 -4.28 -7.83 0.51
C THR A 20 -5.62 -7.19 0.79
N VAL A 21 -5.77 -6.48 1.92
CA VAL A 21 -7.01 -5.77 2.26
C VAL A 21 -7.40 -4.76 1.17
N PRO A 22 -6.55 -3.78 0.79
CA PRO A 22 -6.89 -2.84 -0.27
C PRO A 22 -7.01 -3.51 -1.64
N PHE A 23 -6.29 -4.61 -1.91
CA PHE A 23 -6.52 -5.40 -3.13
C PHE A 23 -7.98 -5.93 -3.22
N LEU A 24 -8.51 -6.46 -2.12
CA LEU A 24 -9.90 -6.93 -2.08
C LEU A 24 -10.90 -5.79 -2.24
N VAL A 25 -10.63 -4.64 -1.63
CA VAL A 25 -11.42 -3.40 -1.82
C VAL A 25 -11.37 -2.95 -3.28
N GLN A 26 -10.21 -3.04 -3.91
CA GLN A 26 -10.01 -2.71 -5.31
C GLN A 26 -10.85 -3.58 -6.24
N LYS A 27 -10.85 -4.89 -5.98
CA LYS A 27 -11.58 -5.89 -6.76
C LYS A 27 -13.09 -5.75 -6.60
N THR A 28 -13.56 -5.57 -5.37
CA THR A 28 -14.99 -5.36 -5.08
C THR A 28 -15.50 -4.04 -5.65
N SER A 29 -14.75 -2.96 -5.50
CA SER A 29 -15.09 -1.65 -6.08
C SER A 29 -15.14 -1.71 -7.61
N ASN A 30 -14.25 -2.46 -8.26
CA ASN A 30 -14.32 -2.67 -9.72
C ASN A 30 -15.57 -3.47 -10.13
N ARG A 31 -15.95 -4.50 -9.38
CA ARG A 31 -17.17 -5.29 -9.62
C ARG A 31 -18.43 -4.44 -9.47
N GLN A 32 -18.47 -3.56 -8.47
CA GLN A 32 -19.61 -2.68 -8.20
C GLN A 32 -19.63 -1.42 -9.08
N LYS A 33 -18.62 -1.20 -9.93
CA LYS A 33 -18.44 0.04 -10.71
C LYS A 33 -18.58 1.30 -9.85
N SER A 34 -18.00 1.28 -8.65
CA SER A 34 -18.08 2.37 -7.69
C SER A 34 -17.74 3.74 -8.32
N ASN A 35 -18.43 4.77 -7.85
CA ASN A 35 -18.19 6.17 -8.23
C ASN A 35 -17.03 6.82 -7.43
N ALA A 36 -16.34 6.05 -6.60
CA ALA A 36 -15.16 6.53 -5.89
C ALA A 36 -14.06 7.01 -6.87
N SER A 37 -13.23 7.95 -6.40
CA SER A 37 -12.12 8.52 -7.17
C SER A 37 -11.21 7.42 -7.70
N HIS A 38 -11.05 7.37 -9.01
CA HIS A 38 -10.30 6.34 -9.70
C HIS A 38 -9.55 6.89 -10.90
N ILE A 39 -8.52 6.15 -11.31
CA ILE A 39 -7.74 6.40 -12.51
C ILE A 39 -7.93 5.21 -13.44
N ASN A 40 -8.13 5.47 -14.74
CA ASN A 40 -8.11 4.41 -15.74
C ASN A 40 -6.66 4.07 -16.07
N LEU A 41 -6.10 3.11 -15.35
CA LEU A 41 -4.77 2.59 -15.65
C LEU A 41 -4.87 1.47 -16.69
N ARG A 42 -3.87 1.34 -17.56
CA ARG A 42 -3.73 0.20 -18.49
C ARG A 42 -2.27 -0.25 -18.53
N GLY A 43 -2.05 -1.49 -18.92
CA GLY A 43 -0.72 -2.04 -19.13
C GLY A 43 -0.12 -2.72 -17.89
N PRO A 44 1.19 -3.01 -17.91
CA PRO A 44 1.85 -3.92 -16.97
C PRO A 44 1.81 -3.42 -15.52
N LEU A 45 1.69 -2.11 -15.29
CA LEU A 45 1.56 -1.55 -13.94
C LEU A 45 0.30 -2.03 -13.21
N MET A 46 -0.76 -2.47 -13.91
CA MET A 46 -1.93 -3.09 -13.27
C MET A 46 -1.59 -4.40 -12.56
N TRP A 47 -0.55 -5.11 -13.01
CA TRP A 47 -0.09 -6.35 -12.39
C TRP A 47 0.41 -6.10 -10.95
N LEU A 48 1.08 -4.96 -10.70
CA LEU A 48 1.53 -4.57 -9.35
C LEU A 48 0.39 -4.37 -8.35
N PHE A 49 -0.83 -4.16 -8.85
CA PHE A 49 -2.05 -4.03 -8.06
C PHE A 49 -2.89 -5.31 -8.07
N GLY A 50 -2.41 -6.39 -8.68
CA GLY A 50 -3.14 -7.66 -8.85
C GLY A 50 -4.35 -7.56 -9.79
N LEU A 51 -4.42 -6.51 -10.61
CA LEU A 51 -5.54 -6.25 -11.49
C LEU A 51 -5.27 -6.76 -12.91
N SER A 52 -6.33 -7.21 -13.59
CA SER A 52 -6.25 -7.60 -15.00
C SER A 52 -5.88 -6.42 -15.88
N SER A 53 -4.94 -6.64 -16.83
CA SER A 53 -4.41 -5.65 -17.78
C SER A 53 -5.48 -5.08 -18.75
N VAL A 54 -6.65 -5.72 -18.85
CA VAL A 54 -7.57 -5.53 -19.98
C VAL A 54 -8.45 -4.27 -19.88
N LYS A 55 -8.76 -3.77 -18.67
CA LYS A 55 -9.37 -2.45 -18.34
C LYS A 55 -9.94 -2.50 -16.91
N HIS A 56 -9.16 -2.12 -15.91
CA HIS A 56 -9.68 -1.94 -14.54
C HIS A 56 -9.43 -0.52 -14.05
N ARG A 57 -10.34 -0.05 -13.21
CA ARG A 57 -10.21 1.24 -12.53
C ARG A 57 -9.25 1.04 -11.36
N LEU A 58 -8.25 1.90 -11.27
CA LEU A 58 -7.42 2.04 -10.09
C LEU A 58 -8.07 3.07 -9.14
N TYR A 59 -8.93 2.62 -8.23
CA TYR A 59 -9.37 3.41 -7.08
C TYR A 59 -8.17 3.90 -6.27
N ILE A 60 -8.13 5.22 -6.06
CA ILE A 60 -6.92 5.90 -5.58
C ILE A 60 -6.62 5.52 -4.12
N GLY A 61 -7.66 5.45 -3.27
CA GLY A 61 -7.49 5.11 -1.85
C GLY A 61 -6.80 3.76 -1.64
N PRO A 62 -7.39 2.63 -2.10
CA PRO A 62 -6.75 1.33 -1.96
C PRO A 62 -5.41 1.24 -2.73
N GLY A 63 -5.30 1.91 -3.89
CA GLY A 63 -4.05 1.98 -4.64
C GLY A 63 -2.89 2.60 -3.85
N ILE A 64 -3.13 3.70 -3.12
CA ILE A 64 -2.12 4.33 -2.26
C ILE A 64 -1.65 3.34 -1.18
N ILE A 65 -2.57 2.64 -0.52
CA ILE A 65 -2.24 1.68 0.54
C ILE A 65 -1.44 0.49 -0.02
N GLN A 66 -1.79 0.00 -1.23
CA GLN A 66 -1.02 -1.05 -1.91
C GLN A 66 0.42 -0.59 -2.22
N VAL A 67 0.60 0.61 -2.77
CA VAL A 67 1.95 1.17 -3.01
C VAL A 67 2.71 1.29 -1.69
N TRP A 68 2.05 1.79 -0.65
CA TRP A 68 2.68 1.97 0.66
C TRP A 68 3.10 0.65 1.31
N SER A 69 2.34 -0.42 1.07
CA SER A 69 2.68 -1.76 1.53
C SER A 69 3.94 -2.31 0.84
N ILE A 70 4.13 -2.00 -0.44
CA ILE A 70 5.35 -2.34 -1.19
C ILE A 70 6.54 -1.52 -0.65
N VAL A 71 6.33 -0.23 -0.34
CA VAL A 71 7.34 0.60 0.31
C VAL A 71 7.77 -0.01 1.64
N TYR A 72 6.80 -0.43 2.48
CA TYR A 72 7.11 -1.11 3.74
C TYR A 72 7.90 -2.41 3.51
N LEU A 73 7.53 -3.23 2.54
CA LEU A 73 8.25 -4.46 2.23
C LEU A 73 9.72 -4.18 1.91
N VAL A 74 9.99 -3.22 1.03
CA VAL A 74 11.36 -2.87 0.61
C VAL A 74 12.15 -2.28 1.78
N VAL A 75 11.59 -1.27 2.45
CA VAL A 75 12.26 -0.60 3.58
C VAL A 75 12.49 -1.58 4.74
N GLY A 76 11.51 -2.44 5.02
CA GLY A 76 11.60 -3.45 6.07
C GLY A 76 12.66 -4.52 5.79
N ILE A 77 12.78 -5.00 4.55
CA ILE A 77 13.83 -5.97 4.15
C ILE A 77 15.22 -5.33 4.24
N ILE A 78 15.37 -4.09 3.76
CA ILE A 78 16.64 -3.35 3.88
C ILE A 78 17.00 -3.16 5.35
N SER A 79 16.01 -2.79 6.17
CA SER A 79 16.24 -2.51 7.59
C SER A 79 16.55 -3.78 8.40
N ALA A 80 15.91 -4.90 8.07
CA ALA A 80 16.25 -6.21 8.63
C ALA A 80 17.69 -6.60 8.29
N SER A 81 18.12 -6.38 7.04
CA SER A 81 19.46 -6.72 6.58
C SER A 81 20.56 -5.86 7.23
N LEU A 82 20.31 -4.57 7.45
CA LEU A 82 21.31 -3.63 7.93
C LEU A 82 21.34 -3.49 9.46
N TRP A 83 20.18 -3.56 10.11
CA TRP A 83 20.03 -3.24 11.54
C TRP A 83 19.23 -4.28 12.32
N GLY A 84 18.95 -5.44 11.72
CA GLY A 84 18.28 -6.56 12.39
C GLY A 84 16.90 -6.18 12.96
N ARG A 85 16.61 -6.68 14.16
CA ARG A 85 15.31 -6.49 14.81
C ARG A 85 14.97 -5.03 15.11
N GLU A 86 15.93 -4.24 15.57
CA GLU A 86 15.74 -2.82 15.88
C GLU A 86 15.47 -2.01 14.60
N GLY A 87 16.14 -2.36 13.50
CA GLY A 87 15.84 -1.83 12.17
C GLY A 87 14.40 -2.05 11.75
N VAL A 88 13.93 -3.30 11.85
CA VAL A 88 12.54 -3.65 11.50
C VAL A 88 11.53 -2.91 12.38
N LYS A 89 11.81 -2.79 13.69
CA LYS A 89 10.94 -2.05 14.62
C LYS A 89 10.79 -0.58 14.19
N ASN A 90 11.92 0.07 13.93
CA ASN A 90 11.94 1.48 13.52
C ASN A 90 11.31 1.68 12.14
N ALA A 91 11.61 0.81 11.18
CA ALA A 91 11.00 0.84 9.86
C ALA A 91 9.48 0.67 9.93
N THR A 92 9.01 -0.27 10.74
CA THR A 92 7.57 -0.48 10.96
C THR A 92 6.94 0.77 11.56
N PHE A 93 7.52 1.33 12.62
CA PHE A 93 7.00 2.54 13.23
C PHE A 93 6.93 3.72 12.23
N ILE A 94 8.05 4.02 11.55
CA ILE A 94 8.16 5.15 10.62
C ILE A 94 7.22 4.98 9.43
N VAL A 95 7.15 3.79 8.84
CA VAL A 95 6.35 3.58 7.63
C VAL A 95 4.86 3.60 7.95
N TYR A 96 4.41 3.02 9.07
CA TYR A 96 2.99 3.08 9.43
C TYR A 96 2.57 4.48 9.88
N LEU A 97 3.39 5.17 10.68
CA LEU A 97 3.11 6.56 11.07
C LEU A 97 3.13 7.50 9.86
N GLY A 98 4.15 7.38 9.00
CA GLY A 98 4.26 8.14 7.76
C GLY A 98 3.09 7.86 6.81
N GLY A 99 2.66 6.60 6.72
CA GLY A 99 1.49 6.21 5.93
C GLY A 99 0.20 6.85 6.41
N ALA A 100 -0.02 6.90 7.73
CA ALA A 100 -1.16 7.58 8.32
C ALA A 100 -1.17 9.08 7.98
N ILE A 101 0.00 9.74 8.05
CA ILE A 101 0.15 11.15 7.66
C ILE A 101 -0.14 11.34 6.17
N VAL A 102 0.41 10.50 5.30
CA VAL A 102 0.16 10.57 3.85
C VAL A 102 -1.33 10.41 3.53
N LEU A 103 -2.00 9.46 4.16
CA LEU A 103 -3.44 9.28 4.00
C LEU A 103 -4.25 10.47 4.52
N ALA A 104 -3.87 11.07 5.65
CA ALA A 104 -4.52 12.25 6.20
C ALA A 104 -4.37 13.47 5.27
N VAL A 105 -3.15 13.73 4.78
CA VAL A 105 -2.87 14.80 3.81
C VAL A 105 -3.65 14.57 2.52
N PHE A 106 -3.65 13.35 2.00
CA PHE A 106 -4.41 13.03 0.79
C PHE A 106 -5.92 13.22 0.98
N GLY A 107 -6.46 12.82 2.13
CA GLY A 107 -7.85 13.06 2.52
C GLY A 107 -8.19 14.55 2.55
N TRP A 108 -7.34 15.37 3.15
CA TRP A 108 -7.52 16.83 3.16
C TRP A 108 -7.49 17.43 1.76
N ILE A 109 -6.57 17.01 0.90
CA ILE A 109 -6.50 17.46 -0.50
C ILE A 109 -7.82 17.15 -1.22
N LEU A 110 -8.34 15.93 -1.08
CA LEU A 110 -9.61 15.54 -1.72
C LEU A 110 -10.79 16.37 -1.22
N ILE A 111 -10.86 16.68 0.08
CA ILE A 111 -11.91 17.54 0.65
C ILE A 111 -11.82 18.95 0.04
N PHE A 112 -10.62 19.54 0.01
CA PHE A 112 -10.38 20.86 -0.56
C PHE A 112 -10.78 20.94 -2.04
N LEU A 113 -10.41 19.93 -2.84
CA LEU A 113 -10.76 19.86 -4.26
C LEU A 113 -12.28 19.72 -4.47
N ARG A 114 -12.98 19.06 -3.56
CA ARG A 114 -14.44 18.89 -3.64
C ARG A 114 -15.20 20.16 -3.28
N GLN A 115 -14.68 21.00 -2.37
CA GLN A 115 -15.30 22.28 -2.00
C GLN A 115 -15.17 23.37 -3.08
N ARG A 116 -14.25 23.20 -4.04
CA ARG A 116 -14.06 24.14 -5.17
C ARG A 116 -14.91 23.84 -6.41
N LYS A 117 -15.71 22.77 -6.38
CA LYS A 117 -16.67 22.42 -7.43
C LYS A 117 -18.08 22.68 -6.95
#